data_AF-A0A8X6R7I8-F1
#
_entry.id   AF-A0A8X6R7I8-F1
#
_cell.length_a   1.000
_cell.length_b   1.000
_cell.length_c   1.000
_cell.angle_alpha   90.00
_cell.angle_beta   90.00
_cell.angle_gamma   90.00
#
_symmetry.space_group_name_H-M   'P 1'
#
loop_
_entity.id
_entity.type
_entity.pdbx_description
1 polymer ?
#
loop_
_entity_poly.entity_id
_entity_poly.type
_entity_poly.pdbx_seq_one_letter_code
_entity_poly.pdbx_strand_id
1 'polypeptide(L)'
;MSKIKDDPQKMRKRRIIDMELNCHASPIQKNVSLSRTEKFHSDASLEEVDRRALKNSKNGSGRVKVTSACDDRPLLRMVVNDHTASSRQLTVRWSSATDVLMSASSIHRRLLHRGLRTRLTLYRIFLTANHRWLRLQWVHEHKAWQVIWHQVVFSDESRFNLWGHDGRIRVRHYAG
;
A
#
# COMPACT_ATOMS: atom_id res chain seq x y z
N MET A 1 4.56 -20.98 -50.06
CA MET A 1 3.72 -21.17 -48.86
C MET A 1 4.62 -21.43 -47.66
N SER A 2 4.78 -20.44 -46.77
CA SER A 2 5.04 -20.63 -45.33
C SER A 2 5.02 -19.25 -44.67
N LYS A 3 4.43 -19.21 -43.47
CA LYS A 3 3.80 -18.05 -42.84
C LYS A 3 4.81 -17.18 -42.08
N ILE A 4 4.52 -15.89 -42.08
CA ILE A 4 5.05 -14.87 -41.16
C ILE A 4 4.72 -15.26 -39.71
N LYS A 5 5.72 -15.23 -38.83
CA LYS A 5 5.59 -14.91 -37.41
C LYS A 5 6.83 -14.14 -36.98
N ASP A 6 6.66 -12.84 -36.80
CA ASP A 6 7.62 -11.93 -36.22
C ASP A 6 7.78 -12.18 -34.70
N ASP A 7 9.02 -12.10 -34.24
CA ASP A 7 9.47 -12.24 -32.84
C ASP A 7 9.15 -10.97 -32.02
N PRO A 8 8.49 -11.06 -30.84
CA PRO A 8 8.06 -9.93 -30.00
C PRO A 8 9.18 -9.14 -29.29
N GLN A 9 10.46 -9.30 -29.64
CA GLN A 9 11.56 -8.52 -29.05
C GLN A 9 11.85 -7.19 -29.80
N LYS A 10 11.18 -6.94 -30.93
CA LYS A 10 11.40 -5.77 -31.81
C LYS A 10 10.44 -4.60 -31.55
N MET A 11 10.26 -4.13 -30.31
CA MET A 11 9.39 -2.97 -30.02
C MET A 11 9.80 -2.20 -28.74
N ARG A 12 11.09 -1.91 -28.51
CA ARG A 12 11.51 -0.84 -27.56
C ARG A 12 12.98 -0.39 -27.61
N LYS A 13 13.60 -0.44 -28.79
CA LYS A 13 14.85 0.28 -29.06
C LYS A 13 14.70 1.15 -30.29
N ARG A 14 13.81 2.15 -30.21
CA ARG A 14 13.74 3.27 -31.15
C ARG A 14 13.26 4.52 -30.39
N ARG A 15 14.05 5.58 -30.50
CA ARG A 15 13.68 7.00 -30.31
C ARG A 15 13.48 7.48 -28.87
N ILE A 16 14.60 7.82 -28.24
CA ILE A 16 14.75 9.12 -27.57
C ILE A 16 16.00 9.77 -28.17
N ILE A 17 15.91 10.03 -29.47
CA ILE A 17 16.61 11.12 -30.14
C ILE A 17 15.44 11.87 -30.75
N ASP A 18 15.18 13.07 -30.22
CA ASP A 18 14.43 14.19 -30.81
C ASP A 18 14.02 15.13 -29.66
N MET A 19 14.92 16.04 -29.30
CA MET A 19 14.63 17.45 -28.96
C MET A 19 15.91 18.11 -28.45
N GLU A 20 16.77 18.42 -29.39
CA GLU A 20 17.68 19.54 -29.25
C GLU A 20 16.90 20.82 -29.61
N LEU A 21 17.24 21.92 -28.93
CA LEU A 21 16.86 23.32 -29.19
C LEU A 21 15.51 23.79 -28.63
N ASN A 22 15.52 24.37 -27.42
CA ASN A 22 15.32 25.82 -27.22
C ASN A 22 15.04 26.15 -25.74
N CYS A 23 16.06 26.49 -24.95
CA CYS A 23 15.89 27.38 -23.79
C CYS A 23 17.26 27.88 -23.29
N HIS A 24 17.38 29.20 -23.20
CA HIS A 24 18.60 29.95 -22.89
C HIS A 24 19.38 29.47 -21.67
N ALA A 25 20.69 29.33 -21.85
CA ALA A 25 21.65 29.26 -20.76
C ALA A 25 21.66 30.56 -19.95
N SER A 26 21.63 30.43 -18.63
CA SER A 26 22.17 31.43 -17.70
C SER A 26 23.01 30.68 -16.66
N PRO A 27 24.30 31.00 -16.46
CA PRO A 27 25.12 30.31 -15.49
C PRO A 27 24.89 30.88 -14.09
N ILE A 28 24.22 30.13 -13.22
CA ILE A 28 24.26 30.41 -11.78
C ILE A 28 25.38 29.57 -11.19
N GLN A 29 26.54 30.20 -11.00
CA GLN A 29 27.56 29.68 -10.09
C GLN A 29 26.94 29.59 -8.68
N LYS A 30 26.80 28.37 -8.16
CA LYS A 30 26.63 28.16 -6.72
C LYS A 30 27.96 27.68 -6.18
N ASN A 31 28.72 28.64 -5.66
CA ASN A 31 29.84 28.39 -4.78
C ASN A 31 29.33 27.62 -3.56
N VAL A 32 29.62 26.33 -3.49
CA VAL A 32 29.48 25.55 -2.25
C VAL A 32 30.89 25.41 -1.68
N SER A 33 31.17 26.24 -0.69
CA SER A 33 32.35 26.13 0.17
C SER A 33 32.24 24.85 1.00
N LEU A 34 32.74 23.73 0.48
CA LEU A 34 33.04 22.56 1.29
C LEU A 34 34.41 22.77 1.94
N SER A 35 34.44 22.75 3.27
CA SER A 35 35.62 23.00 4.07
C SER A 35 36.66 21.88 3.90
N ARG A 36 37.85 22.34 3.53
CA ARG A 36 39.16 21.68 3.41
C ARG A 36 39.52 20.82 4.62
N THR A 37 39.35 19.49 4.56
CA THR A 37 40.24 18.48 5.21
C THR A 37 39.95 17.06 4.73
N GLU A 38 40.14 16.78 3.44
CA GLU A 38 40.37 15.40 2.99
C GLU A 38 41.73 15.36 2.30
N LYS A 39 42.70 14.74 2.98
CA LYS A 39 44.02 14.47 2.40
C LYS A 39 43.84 13.34 1.38
N PHE A 40 43.85 13.71 0.10
CA PHE A 40 43.90 12.75 -0.99
C PHE A 40 45.32 12.15 -1.04
N HIS A 41 45.47 10.90 -0.62
CA HIS A 41 46.56 10.05 -1.11
C HIS A 41 46.15 9.58 -2.50
N SER A 42 46.89 10.01 -3.52
CA SER A 42 46.79 9.50 -4.89
C SER A 42 47.22 8.03 -4.90
N ASP A 43 46.50 7.23 -5.67
CA ASP A 43 46.70 5.79 -5.94
C ASP A 43 45.97 4.82 -4.98
N ALA A 44 44.64 4.93 -4.95
CA ALA A 44 43.78 3.83 -4.52
C ALA A 44 43.14 3.20 -5.76
N SER A 45 43.42 1.92 -6.02
CA SER A 45 42.80 1.16 -7.11
C SER A 45 41.27 1.16 -6.96
N LEU A 46 40.52 1.05 -8.08
CA LEU A 46 39.05 1.05 -8.09
C LEU A 46 38.43 0.06 -7.07
N GLU A 47 39.08 -1.10 -6.88
CA GLU A 47 38.75 -2.12 -5.86
C GLU A 47 38.81 -1.63 -4.40
N GLU A 48 39.64 -0.64 -4.11
CA GLU A 48 39.82 -0.07 -2.77
C GLU A 48 38.81 1.04 -2.47
N VAL A 49 38.38 1.76 -3.50
CA VAL A 49 37.29 2.75 -3.43
C VAL A 49 35.95 2.04 -3.17
N ASP A 50 35.69 0.92 -3.82
CA ASP A 50 34.48 0.09 -3.59
C ASP A 50 34.47 -0.54 -2.20
N ARG A 51 35.62 -1.05 -1.70
CA ARG A 51 35.75 -1.50 -0.31
C ARG A 51 35.47 -0.39 0.71
N ARG A 52 35.86 0.85 0.40
CA ARG A 52 35.65 2.02 1.27
C ARG A 52 34.19 2.50 1.25
N ALA A 53 33.52 2.41 0.09
CA ALA A 53 32.09 2.68 -0.03
C ALA A 53 31.23 1.69 0.77
N LEU A 54 31.59 0.40 0.75
CA LEU A 54 30.95 -0.63 1.59
C LEU A 54 31.24 -0.42 3.10
N LYS A 55 32.44 0.05 3.46
CA LYS A 55 32.82 0.36 4.86
C LYS A 55 32.14 1.62 5.43
N ASN A 56 31.85 2.60 4.58
CA ASN A 56 31.22 3.86 4.94
C ASN A 56 29.69 3.82 4.83
N SER A 57 29.10 2.73 4.33
CA SER A 57 27.67 2.46 4.38
C SER A 57 27.24 2.05 5.80
N LYS A 58 27.51 2.91 6.78
CA LYS A 58 26.89 2.80 8.10
C LYS A 58 25.54 3.48 7.99
N ASN A 59 24.46 2.70 8.10
CA ASN A 59 23.12 3.25 8.28
C ASN A 59 23.18 4.22 9.46
N GLY A 60 23.02 5.52 9.20
CA GLY A 60 23.02 6.52 10.27
C GLY A 60 21.99 6.15 11.32
N SER A 61 22.36 6.22 12.60
CA SER A 61 21.42 6.05 13.70
C SER A 61 20.41 7.19 13.66
N GLY A 62 19.20 6.91 13.15
CA GLY A 62 18.11 7.88 13.15
C GLY A 62 17.70 8.28 14.57
N ARG A 63 16.86 9.31 14.68
CA ARG A 63 16.28 9.74 15.95
C ARG A 63 15.55 8.57 16.63
N VAL A 64 15.81 8.38 17.92
CA VAL A 64 15.17 7.34 18.75
C VAL A 64 13.66 7.56 18.77
N LYS A 65 12.90 6.46 18.69
CA LYS A 65 11.43 6.49 18.73
C LYS A 65 10.95 6.79 20.15
N VAL A 66 9.87 7.56 20.25
CA VAL A 66 9.22 7.94 21.53
C VAL A 66 8.72 6.73 22.33
N THR A 67 8.44 5.62 21.65
CA THR A 67 7.88 4.40 22.27
C THR A 67 8.56 3.17 21.67
N SER A 68 8.86 2.18 22.51
CA SER A 68 9.51 0.92 22.15
C SER A 68 8.56 -0.07 21.49
N ALA A 69 9.10 -1.20 21.02
CA ALA A 69 8.30 -2.28 20.47
C ALA A 69 7.45 -3.00 21.54
N CYS A 70 7.87 -3.00 22.81
CA CYS A 70 7.09 -3.54 23.91
C CYS A 70 5.91 -2.63 24.23
N ASP A 71 6.13 -1.32 24.12
CA ASP A 71 5.11 -0.32 24.37
C ASP A 71 4.01 -0.34 23.32
N ASP A 72 4.19 -0.96 22.16
CA ASP A 72 3.11 -1.10 21.16
C ASP A 72 2.07 -2.17 21.54
N ARG A 73 2.35 -3.04 22.52
CA ARG A 73 1.48 -4.19 22.84
C ARG A 73 0.05 -3.79 23.20
N PRO A 74 -0.22 -2.78 24.05
CA PRO A 74 -1.58 -2.37 24.31
C PRO A 74 -2.26 -1.77 23.06
N LEU A 75 -1.51 -1.21 22.10
CA LEU A 75 -2.08 -0.61 20.89
C LEU A 75 -2.61 -1.71 19.99
N LEU A 76 -1.85 -2.79 19.88
CA LEU A 76 -2.26 -3.99 19.16
C LEU A 76 -3.48 -4.65 19.83
N ARG A 77 -3.53 -4.72 21.16
CA ARG A 77 -4.71 -5.20 21.89
C ARG A 77 -5.95 -4.36 21.61
N MET A 78 -5.82 -3.02 21.60
CA MET A 78 -6.95 -2.13 21.24
C MET A 78 -7.46 -2.40 19.82
N VAL A 79 -6.58 -2.69 18.85
CA VAL A 79 -6.98 -3.00 17.47
C VAL A 79 -7.63 -4.37 17.35
N VAL A 80 -7.16 -5.37 18.09
CA VAL A 80 -7.76 -6.72 18.10
C VAL A 80 -9.14 -6.69 18.75
N ASN A 81 -9.34 -5.86 19.78
CA ASN A 81 -10.66 -5.70 20.40
C ASN A 81 -11.64 -4.92 19.51
N ASP A 82 -11.13 -3.93 18.77
CA ASP A 82 -11.94 -3.09 17.86
C ASP A 82 -11.19 -2.88 16.54
N HIS A 83 -11.47 -3.77 15.60
CA HIS A 83 -10.85 -3.76 14.27
C HIS A 83 -11.28 -2.55 13.43
N THR A 84 -12.34 -1.83 13.82
CA THR A 84 -12.92 -0.69 13.08
C THR A 84 -12.31 0.64 13.50
N ALA A 85 -11.57 0.66 14.62
CA ALA A 85 -11.03 1.88 15.19
C ALA A 85 -10.10 2.64 14.22
N SER A 86 -10.44 3.90 13.98
CA SER A 86 -9.62 4.85 13.23
C SER A 86 -8.34 5.17 14.00
N SER A 87 -7.29 5.62 13.29
CA SER A 87 -6.03 6.02 13.94
C SER A 87 -6.23 7.13 14.97
N ARG A 88 -7.20 8.03 14.77
CA ARG A 88 -7.54 9.11 15.72
C ARG A 88 -8.20 8.57 16.99
N GLN A 89 -9.17 7.67 16.85
CA GLN A 89 -9.80 7.02 18.01
C GLN A 89 -8.76 6.23 18.81
N LEU A 90 -7.86 5.52 18.13
CA LEU A 90 -6.75 4.82 18.77
C LEU A 90 -5.79 5.79 19.48
N THR A 91 -5.50 6.96 18.91
CA THR A 91 -4.69 7.99 19.59
C THR A 91 -5.29 8.40 20.93
N VAL A 92 -6.60 8.71 20.96
CA VAL A 92 -7.25 9.14 22.20
C VAL A 92 -7.20 8.02 23.24
N ARG A 93 -7.60 6.81 22.86
CA ARG A 93 -7.56 5.63 23.76
C ARG A 93 -6.14 5.32 24.25
N TRP A 94 -5.16 5.47 23.36
CA TRP A 94 -3.74 5.25 23.65
C TRP A 94 -3.19 6.23 24.68
N SER A 95 -3.44 7.52 24.43
CA SER A 95 -2.98 8.61 25.29
C SER A 95 -3.58 8.47 26.69
N SER A 96 -4.87 8.12 26.79
CA SER A 96 -5.52 7.88 28.09
C SER A 96 -4.95 6.68 28.86
N ALA A 97 -4.43 5.66 28.17
CA ALA A 97 -3.91 4.45 28.80
C ALA A 97 -2.42 4.53 29.18
N THR A 98 -1.64 5.32 28.46
CA THR A 98 -0.16 5.33 28.57
C THR A 98 0.39 6.69 29.04
N ASP A 99 -0.47 7.72 29.11
CA ASP A 99 -0.10 9.12 29.41
C ASP A 99 0.95 9.73 28.45
N VAL A 100 1.18 9.07 27.30
CA VAL A 100 2.11 9.53 26.26
C VAL A 100 1.32 10.05 25.08
N LEU A 101 1.54 11.32 24.76
CA LEU A 101 0.92 11.95 23.60
C LEU A 101 1.57 11.47 22.29
N MET A 102 0.75 10.91 21.40
CA MET A 102 1.20 10.41 20.10
C MET A 102 0.28 10.90 18.99
N SER A 103 0.84 11.38 17.88
CA SER A 103 0.03 11.76 16.72
C SER A 103 -0.62 10.54 16.04
N ALA A 104 -1.80 10.74 15.46
CA ALA A 104 -2.51 9.70 14.71
C ALA A 104 -1.68 9.12 13.56
N SER A 105 -0.84 9.95 12.92
CA SER A 105 0.10 9.52 11.87
C SER A 105 1.17 8.57 12.42
N SER A 106 1.64 8.79 13.65
CA SER A 106 2.62 7.90 14.30
C SER A 106 2.00 6.56 14.67
N ILE A 107 0.77 6.55 15.19
CA ILE A 107 0.01 5.31 15.41
C ILE A 107 -0.24 4.58 14.09
N HIS A 108 -0.63 5.29 13.03
CA HIS A 108 -0.83 4.68 11.72
C HIS A 108 0.44 3.99 11.20
N ARG A 109 1.61 4.66 11.27
CA ARG A 109 2.90 4.07 10.88
C ARG A 109 3.28 2.85 11.73
N ARG A 110 3.03 2.90 13.05
CA ARG A 110 3.27 1.75 13.94
C ARG A 110 2.42 0.55 13.55
N LEU A 111 1.14 0.76 13.28
CA LEU A 111 0.23 -0.30 12.84
C LEU A 111 0.71 -0.90 11.51
N LEU A 112 1.11 -0.09 10.55
CA LEU A 112 1.68 -0.58 9.29
C LEU A 112 2.97 -1.37 9.49
N HIS A 113 3.87 -0.90 10.34
CA HIS A 113 5.12 -1.60 10.68
C HIS A 113 4.86 -2.97 11.33
N ARG A 114 3.72 -3.12 12.03
CA ARG A 114 3.27 -4.39 12.59
C ARG A 114 2.44 -5.22 11.61
N GLY A 115 2.33 -4.80 10.36
CA GLY A 115 1.59 -5.49 9.31
C GLY A 115 0.08 -5.24 9.33
N LEU A 116 -0.45 -4.40 10.23
CA LEU A 116 -1.89 -4.10 10.28
C LEU A 116 -2.26 -3.08 9.20
N ARG A 117 -2.97 -3.56 8.17
CA ARG A 117 -3.44 -2.77 7.05
C ARG A 117 -4.95 -2.61 7.10
N THR A 118 -5.42 -1.45 6.66
CA THR A 118 -6.84 -1.19 6.54
C THR A 118 -7.38 -1.83 5.26
N ARG A 119 -8.41 -2.66 5.39
CA ARG A 119 -9.14 -3.33 4.31
C ARG A 119 -10.62 -2.95 4.36
N LEU A 120 -11.29 -3.05 3.22
CA LEU A 120 -12.75 -3.00 3.19
C LEU A 120 -13.27 -4.37 3.59
N THR A 121 -14.24 -4.41 4.50
CA THR A 121 -14.99 -5.64 4.73
C THR A 121 -15.81 -5.97 3.49
N LEU A 122 -15.89 -7.26 3.15
CA LEU A 122 -16.91 -7.74 2.22
C LEU A 122 -18.21 -7.86 3.00
N TYR A 123 -19.22 -7.11 2.61
CA TYR A 123 -20.57 -7.32 3.12
C TYR A 123 -21.07 -8.68 2.62
N ARG A 124 -21.37 -9.59 3.54
CA ARG A 124 -21.98 -10.89 3.24
C ARG A 124 -23.30 -10.97 3.97
N ILE A 125 -24.38 -11.16 3.20
CA ILE A 125 -25.69 -11.45 3.78
C ILE A 125 -25.59 -12.80 4.48
N PHE A 126 -25.93 -12.84 5.77
CA PHE A 126 -25.96 -14.09 6.52
C PHE A 126 -27.08 -14.98 6.00
N LEU A 127 -26.71 -16.13 5.44
CA LEU A 127 -27.66 -17.13 4.96
C LEU A 127 -27.91 -18.16 6.06
N THR A 128 -29.17 -18.33 6.45
CA THR A 128 -29.60 -19.44 7.32
C THR A 128 -29.41 -20.78 6.60
N ALA A 129 -29.44 -21.89 7.34
CA ALA A 129 -29.35 -23.22 6.73
C ALA A 129 -30.46 -23.45 5.68
N ASN A 130 -31.69 -23.00 5.98
CA ASN A 130 -32.81 -23.07 5.06
C ASN A 130 -32.59 -22.25 3.78
N HIS A 131 -32.09 -21.01 3.89
CA HIS A 131 -31.77 -20.20 2.71
C HIS A 131 -30.73 -20.86 1.81
N ARG A 132 -29.71 -21.51 2.41
CA ARG A 132 -28.70 -22.24 1.64
C ARG A 132 -29.31 -23.43 0.90
N TRP A 133 -30.15 -24.20 1.58
CA TRP A 133 -30.84 -25.34 0.99
C TRP A 133 -31.77 -24.93 -0.16
N LEU A 134 -32.64 -23.94 0.05
CA LEU A 134 -33.54 -23.42 -1.00
C LEU A 134 -32.78 -22.88 -2.20
N ARG A 135 -31.71 -22.11 -1.99
CA ARG A 135 -30.87 -21.62 -3.09
C ARG A 135 -30.20 -22.76 -3.86
N LEU A 136 -29.71 -23.78 -3.16
CA LEU A 136 -29.09 -24.93 -3.78
C LEU A 136 -30.11 -25.73 -4.60
N GLN A 137 -31.28 -25.99 -4.04
CA GLN A 137 -32.38 -26.65 -4.74
C GLN A 137 -32.78 -25.88 -6.00
N TRP A 138 -32.98 -24.56 -5.88
CA TRP A 138 -33.32 -23.71 -7.03
C TRP A 138 -32.29 -23.83 -8.15
N VAL A 139 -30.99 -23.78 -7.81
CA VAL A 139 -29.90 -23.96 -8.80
C VAL A 139 -29.96 -25.34 -9.46
N HIS A 140 -30.27 -26.40 -8.72
CA HIS A 140 -30.40 -27.74 -9.29
C HIS A 140 -31.57 -27.86 -10.27
N GLU A 141 -32.73 -27.34 -9.90
CA GLU A 141 -33.94 -27.33 -10.74
C GLU A 141 -33.75 -26.51 -12.01
N HIS A 142 -33.00 -25.41 -11.92
CA HIS A 142 -32.82 -24.43 -13.00
C HIS A 142 -31.49 -24.62 -13.76
N LYS A 143 -30.75 -25.70 -13.50
CA LYS A 143 -29.45 -25.98 -14.13
C LYS A 143 -29.54 -26.11 -15.66
N ALA A 144 -30.65 -26.63 -16.16
CA ALA A 144 -30.88 -26.89 -17.59
C ALA A 144 -31.61 -25.74 -18.32
N TRP A 145 -31.85 -24.59 -17.66
CA TRP A 145 -32.64 -23.47 -18.21
C TRP A 145 -31.93 -22.64 -19.30
N GLN A 146 -31.07 -23.25 -20.11
CA GLN A 146 -30.29 -22.54 -21.14
C GLN A 146 -31.16 -21.77 -22.14
N VAL A 147 -32.23 -22.39 -22.64
CA VAL A 147 -33.15 -21.77 -23.61
C VAL A 147 -34.06 -20.74 -22.94
N ILE A 148 -34.42 -20.96 -21.68
CA ILE A 148 -35.38 -20.14 -20.93
C ILE A 148 -34.75 -18.79 -20.53
N TRP A 149 -33.43 -18.72 -20.32
CA TRP A 149 -32.75 -17.47 -19.99
C TRP A 149 -32.99 -16.33 -21.00
N HIS A 150 -33.24 -16.66 -22.27
CA HIS A 150 -33.52 -15.65 -23.31
C HIS A 150 -34.90 -14.99 -23.17
N GLN A 151 -35.81 -15.57 -22.38
CA GLN A 151 -37.17 -15.07 -22.20
C GLN A 151 -37.37 -14.38 -20.85
N VAL A 152 -36.37 -14.45 -19.95
CA VAL A 152 -36.47 -13.90 -18.60
C VAL A 152 -35.89 -12.48 -18.57
N VAL A 153 -36.70 -11.53 -18.10
CA VAL A 153 -36.25 -10.16 -17.79
C VAL A 153 -36.16 -10.02 -16.27
N PHE A 154 -34.98 -9.64 -15.78
CA PHE A 154 -34.78 -9.34 -14.36
C PHE A 154 -34.95 -7.85 -14.12
N SER A 155 -35.72 -7.48 -13.09
CA SER A 155 -35.75 -6.13 -12.54
C SER A 155 -35.39 -6.20 -11.05
N ASP A 156 -34.53 -5.28 -10.61
CA ASP A 156 -34.19 -5.09 -9.20
C ASP A 156 -34.08 -3.60 -8.92
N GLU A 157 -34.29 -3.23 -7.66
CA GLU A 157 -34.23 -1.85 -7.21
C GLU A 157 -32.85 -1.56 -6.61
N SER A 158 -32.17 -0.57 -7.18
CA SER A 158 -30.88 -0.10 -6.65
C SER A 158 -31.05 1.19 -5.86
N ARG A 159 -30.47 1.23 -4.66
CA ARG A 159 -30.46 2.42 -3.81
C ARG A 159 -29.25 3.28 -4.12
N PHE A 160 -29.46 4.56 -4.40
CA PHE A 160 -28.39 5.54 -4.64
C PHE A 160 -28.36 6.56 -3.51
N ASN A 161 -27.20 6.79 -2.91
CA ASN A 161 -27.03 7.80 -1.86
C ASN A 161 -26.69 9.15 -2.51
N LEU A 162 -27.51 10.17 -2.24
CA LEU A 162 -27.24 11.54 -2.72
C LEU A 162 -26.17 12.25 -1.86
N TRP A 163 -26.10 11.89 -0.56
CA TRP A 163 -25.06 12.35 0.36
C TRP A 163 -24.67 11.24 1.34
N GLY A 164 -23.40 11.22 1.74
CA GLY A 164 -22.86 10.28 2.72
C GLY A 164 -22.25 9.01 2.11
N HIS A 165 -21.64 8.19 2.97
CA HIS A 165 -20.99 6.95 2.58
C HIS A 165 -21.97 5.77 2.74
N ASP A 166 -21.86 4.79 1.84
CA ASP A 166 -22.74 3.62 1.76
C ASP A 166 -22.51 2.56 2.87
N GLY A 167 -22.11 3.00 4.06
CA GLY A 167 -21.92 2.11 5.22
C GLY A 167 -20.77 1.10 5.09
N ARG A 168 -19.91 1.20 4.07
CA ARG A 168 -18.75 0.30 3.92
C ARG A 168 -17.73 0.57 5.02
N ILE A 169 -17.68 -0.33 6.00
CA ILE A 169 -16.78 -0.22 7.14
C ILE A 169 -15.38 -0.72 6.75
N ARG A 170 -14.40 0.11 7.09
CA ARG A 170 -12.98 -0.23 7.00
C ARG A 170 -12.54 -0.92 8.28
N VAL A 171 -11.90 -2.06 8.14
CA VAL A 171 -11.36 -2.86 9.25
C VAL A 171 -9.85 -3.02 9.10
N ARG A 172 -9.15 -3.24 10.21
CA ARG A 172 -7.72 -3.57 10.21
C ARG A 172 -7.52 -5.08 10.27
N HIS A 173 -6.68 -5.60 9.39
CA HIS A 173 -6.21 -6.99 9.40
C HIS A 173 -4.70 -7.02 9.21
N TYR A 174 -4.07 -8.06 9.75
CA TYR A 174 -2.69 -8.37 9.42
C TYR A 174 -2.59 -8.64 7.91
N ALA A 175 -1.57 -8.08 7.28
CA ALA A 175 -1.18 -8.47 5.94
C ALA A 175 -0.75 -9.94 6.00
N GLY A 176 -1.49 -10.81 5.31
CA GLY A 176 -1.04 -12.16 5.00
C GLY A 176 0.00 -12.16 3.90
#